data_AF-A0A960CK91-F1
#
_entry.id   AF-A0A960CK91-F1
#
_cell.length_a   1.000
_cell.length_b   1.000
_cell.length_c   1.000
_cell.angle_alpha   90.00
_cell.angle_beta   90.00
_cell.angle_gamma   90.00
#
_symmetry.space_group_name_H-M   'P 1'
#
loop_
_entity.id
_entity.type
_entity.pdbx_description
1 polymer ?
#
loop_
_entity_poly.entity_id
_entity_poly.type
_entity_poly.pdbx_seq_one_letter_code
_entity_poly.pdbx_strand_id
1 'polypeptide(L)'
;MGALQPWHWLILIAVVVLLFGSKRLPDAARSLGKSMRIFKSEVKELQNEGKTDTPVTPAQPPTQVQSERVEAPVTPPPPNQTDARPA
;
A
#
# COMPACT_ATOMS: atom_id res chain seq x y z
N MET A 1 -5.68 -4.68 45.75
CA MET A 1 -5.87 -3.73 44.62
C MET A 1 -4.96 -4.14 43.45
N GLY A 2 -5.22 -5.30 42.83
CA GLY A 2 -4.32 -5.98 41.88
C GLY A 2 -4.62 -5.62 40.41
N ALA A 3 -4.63 -4.33 40.10
CA ALA A 3 -5.20 -3.80 38.86
C ALA A 3 -4.47 -4.16 37.57
N LEU A 4 -3.30 -4.82 37.59
CA LEU A 4 -2.47 -4.96 36.38
C LEU A 4 -1.80 -6.33 36.27
N GLN A 5 -2.53 -7.41 36.56
CA GLN A 5 -2.01 -8.74 36.25
C GLN A 5 -2.05 -8.94 34.72
N PRO A 6 -0.91 -9.17 34.04
CA PRO A 6 -0.83 -9.34 32.57
C PRO A 6 -1.79 -10.40 32.02
N TRP A 7 -2.25 -11.29 32.91
CA TRP A 7 -3.25 -12.31 32.65
C TRP A 7 -4.56 -11.79 32.05
N HIS A 8 -5.04 -10.61 32.46
CA HIS A 8 -6.28 -10.03 31.93
C HIS A 8 -6.15 -9.65 30.45
N TRP A 9 -4.99 -9.11 30.06
CA TRP A 9 -4.71 -8.76 28.67
C TRP A 9 -4.65 -9.99 27.77
N LEU A 10 -4.09 -11.10 28.26
CA LEU A 10 -4.07 -12.37 27.53
C LEU A 10 -5.51 -12.86 27.24
N ILE A 11 -6.40 -12.81 28.24
CA ILE A 11 -7.80 -13.19 28.08
C ILE A 11 -8.51 -12.28 27.08
N LEU A 12 -8.29 -10.96 27.16
CA LEU A 12 -8.93 -10.00 26.25
C LEU A 12 -8.48 -10.22 24.79
N ILE A 13 -7.18 -10.44 24.57
CA ILE A 13 -6.65 -10.79 23.24
C ILE A 13 -7.26 -12.10 22.76
N ALA A 14 -7.36 -13.12 23.63
CA ALA A 14 -7.95 -14.40 23.27
C ALA A 14 -9.42 -14.25 22.85
N VAL A 15 -10.21 -13.44 23.56
CA VAL A 15 -11.61 -13.15 23.20
C VAL A 15 -11.69 -12.42 21.86
N VAL A 16 -10.86 -11.41 21.63
CA VAL A 16 -10.82 -10.68 20.35
C VAL A 16 -10.44 -11.63 19.19
N VAL A 17 -9.45 -12.51 19.38
CA VAL A 17 -9.08 -13.52 18.38
C VAL A 17 -10.24 -14.49 18.13
N LEU A 18 -10.99 -14.87 19.15
CA LEU A 18 -12.12 -15.80 19.00
C LEU A 18 -13.29 -15.17 18.23
N LEU A 19 -13.58 -13.88 18.46
CA LEU A 19 -14.65 -13.14 17.78
C LEU A 19 -14.29 -12.78 16.34
N PHE A 20 -13.08 -12.26 16.11
CA PHE A 20 -12.64 -11.81 14.79
C PHE A 20 -12.03 -12.96 13.96
N GLY A 21 -11.56 -14.01 14.61
CA GLY A 21 -10.88 -15.15 14.00
C GLY A 21 -9.37 -14.94 13.80
N SER A 22 -8.63 -16.05 13.77
CA SER A 22 -7.17 -16.08 13.63
C SER A 22 -6.64 -15.48 12.32
N LYS A 23 -7.50 -15.35 11.29
CA LYS A 23 -7.11 -14.84 9.96
C LYS A 23 -7.36 -13.34 9.79
N ARG A 24 -8.34 -12.75 10.48
CA ARG A 24 -8.71 -11.33 10.34
C ARG A 24 -7.85 -10.41 11.19
N LEU A 25 -7.48 -10.83 12.40
CA LEU A 25 -6.64 -10.03 13.29
C LEU A 25 -5.25 -9.74 12.69
N PRO A 26 -4.48 -10.73 12.18
CA PRO A 26 -3.17 -10.45 11.57
C PRO A 26 -3.28 -9.70 10.24
N ASP A 27 -4.36 -9.91 9.49
CA ASP A 27 -4.59 -9.22 8.22
C ASP A 27 -4.90 -7.73 8.43
N ALA A 28 -5.79 -7.42 9.37
CA ALA A 28 -6.09 -6.05 9.80
C ALA A 28 -4.86 -5.39 10.45
N ALA A 29 -4.13 -6.09 11.30
CA ALA A 29 -2.89 -5.56 11.88
C ALA A 29 -1.83 -5.27 10.81
N ARG A 30 -1.73 -6.08 9.75
CA ARG A 30 -0.82 -5.83 8.63
C ARG A 30 -1.23 -4.64 7.77
N SER A 31 -2.53 -4.49 7.46
CA SER A 31 -3.01 -3.35 6.67
C SER A 31 -2.88 -2.03 7.45
N LEU A 32 -3.32 -2.02 8.70
CA LEU A 32 -3.16 -0.89 9.62
C LEU A 32 -1.68 -0.57 9.88
N GLY A 33 -0.84 -1.60 10.04
CA GLY A 33 0.60 -1.43 10.23
C GLY A 33 1.31 -0.82 9.03
N LYS A 34 0.91 -1.16 7.80
CA LYS A 34 1.42 -0.51 6.57
C LYS A 34 1.05 0.96 6.52
N SER A 35 -0.22 1.30 6.77
CA SER A 35 -0.68 2.70 6.81
C SER A 35 0.01 3.50 7.92
N MET A 36 0.13 2.92 9.13
CA MET A 36 0.85 3.54 10.24
C MET A 36 2.34 3.71 9.95
N ARG A 37 2.98 2.80 9.23
CA ARG A 37 4.41 2.92 8.84
C ARG A 37 4.63 4.12 7.94
N ILE A 38 3.79 4.29 6.92
CA ILE A 38 3.85 5.43 5.99
C ILE A 38 3.59 6.72 6.78
N PHE A 39 2.51 6.77 7.56
CA PHE A 39 2.24 7.95 8.39
C PHE A 39 3.38 8.27 9.37
N LYS A 40 3.99 7.25 9.98
CA LYS A 40 5.15 7.41 10.87
C LYS A 40 6.37 7.95 10.12
N SER A 41 6.65 7.51 8.89
CA SER A 41 7.77 8.03 8.10
C SER A 41 7.54 9.48 7.69
N GLU A 42 6.34 9.82 7.20
CA GLU A 42 5.98 11.20 6.85
C GLU A 42 6.07 12.11 8.09
N VAL A 43 5.45 11.71 9.21
CA VAL A 43 5.50 12.49 10.46
C VAL A 43 6.92 12.59 11.02
N LYS A 44 7.73 11.55 10.87
CA LYS A 44 9.14 11.58 11.29
C LYS A 44 9.94 12.52 10.40
N GLU A 45 9.68 12.55 9.09
CA GLU A 45 10.32 13.48 8.18
C GLU A 45 9.97 14.93 8.56
N LEU A 46 8.69 15.25 8.74
CA LEU A 46 8.25 16.57 9.20
C LEU A 46 8.86 16.97 10.55
N GLN A 47 9.08 16.01 11.45
CA GLN A 47 9.77 16.25 12.72
C GLN A 47 11.28 16.45 12.55
N ASN A 48 11.90 15.80 11.56
CA ASN A 48 13.33 15.89 11.25
C ASN A 48 13.65 17.11 10.36
N GLU A 49 12.72 17.63 9.56
CA GLU A 49 12.91 18.88 8.81
C GLU A 49 13.04 20.10 9.73
N GLY A 50 12.62 19.99 11.01
CA GLY A 50 12.95 20.96 12.07
C GLY A 50 14.35 20.79 12.68
N LYS A 51 15.12 19.77 12.27
CA LYS A 51 16.44 19.40 12.80
C LYS A 51 17.29 18.79 11.67
N THR A 52 17.90 19.66 10.86
CA THR A 52 18.94 19.37 9.86
C THR A 52 19.67 18.03 10.09
N ASP A 53 19.48 17.04 9.21
CA ASP A 53 20.56 16.27 8.57
C ASP A 53 20.07 15.22 7.54
N THR A 54 20.89 15.12 6.49
CA THR A 54 20.84 14.50 5.14
C THR A 54 20.34 13.02 5.03
N PRO A 55 19.75 12.57 3.88
CA PRO A 55 19.00 11.31 3.77
C PRO A 55 19.87 10.08 3.50
N VAL A 56 19.46 8.94 4.08
CA VAL A 56 19.97 7.60 3.74
C VAL A 56 18.91 6.79 2.99
N THR A 57 19.04 6.75 1.67
CA THR A 57 18.50 5.69 0.80
C THR A 57 19.23 4.38 1.10
N PRO A 58 18.52 3.28 1.39
CA PRO A 58 18.66 2.12 0.49
C PRO A 58 17.40 1.24 0.29
N ALA A 59 17.40 0.59 -0.90
CA ALA A 59 16.74 -0.67 -1.31
C ALA A 59 15.35 -0.63 -2.00
N GLN A 60 15.38 -0.47 -3.34
CA GLN A 60 14.63 -1.34 -4.26
C GLN A 60 15.51 -2.58 -4.59
N PRO A 61 15.03 -3.71 -5.19
CA PRO A 61 13.69 -4.08 -5.71
C PRO A 61 13.18 -5.46 -5.19
N PRO A 62 11.93 -5.89 -5.50
CA PRO A 62 11.74 -6.67 -6.72
C PRO A 62 10.63 -6.12 -7.62
N THR A 63 10.97 -6.05 -8.90
CA THR A 63 10.09 -5.87 -10.05
C THR A 63 8.89 -6.81 -10.00
N GLN A 64 7.70 -6.28 -9.76
CA GLN A 64 6.46 -6.82 -10.31
C GLN A 64 5.72 -5.68 -11.01
N VAL A 65 6.13 -5.42 -12.24
CA VAL A 65 5.30 -4.74 -13.23
C VAL A 65 4.97 -5.79 -14.28
N GLN A 66 3.93 -6.59 -14.01
CA GLN A 66 3.24 -7.33 -15.05
C GLN A 66 1.88 -6.68 -15.23
N SER A 67 1.68 -6.19 -16.46
CA SER A 67 0.39 -5.85 -17.07
C SER A 67 -0.37 -4.67 -16.47
N GLU A 68 -0.27 -3.54 -17.16
CA GLU A 68 -1.36 -3.02 -18.00
C GLU A 68 -1.35 -1.48 -17.99
N ARG A 69 -1.42 -0.90 -19.20
CA ARG A 69 -1.65 0.51 -19.53
C ARG A 69 -0.42 1.38 -19.82
N VAL A 70 -0.01 1.34 -21.10
CA VAL A 70 0.41 2.46 -21.95
C VAL A 70 -0.13 2.04 -23.33
N GLU A 71 -0.97 2.74 -24.09
CA GLU A 71 -1.17 4.17 -24.33
C GLU A 71 -2.45 4.35 -25.18
N ALA A 72 -3.24 5.37 -24.91
CA ALA A 72 -4.10 6.05 -25.90
C ALA A 72 -4.18 7.51 -25.41
N PRO A 73 -4.07 8.56 -26.25
CA PRO A 73 -4.66 8.66 -27.60
C PRO A 73 -3.90 9.54 -28.65
N VAL A 74 -4.48 9.61 -29.86
CA VAL A 74 -4.40 10.62 -30.97
C VAL A 74 -3.19 10.75 -31.92
N THR A 75 -3.40 10.38 -33.20
CA THR A 75 -3.08 11.20 -34.39
C THR A 75 -4.09 10.91 -35.54
N PRO A 76 -4.65 11.92 -36.25
CA PRO A 76 -5.72 11.82 -37.29
C PRO A 76 -5.27 11.38 -38.72
N PRO A 77 -6.22 11.03 -39.65
CA PRO A 77 -5.99 10.33 -40.94
C PRO A 77 -5.68 11.29 -42.12
N PRO A 78 -5.03 10.85 -43.24
CA PRO A 78 -5.71 10.35 -44.47
C PRO A 78 -4.79 9.43 -45.36
N PRO A 79 -5.00 9.25 -46.69
CA PRO A 79 -6.11 8.66 -47.44
C PRO A 79 -5.66 7.43 -48.27
N ASN A 80 -6.56 6.50 -48.62
CA ASN A 80 -6.50 5.87 -49.94
C ASN A 80 -7.90 5.37 -50.35
N GLN A 81 -8.65 6.29 -50.95
CA GLN A 81 -9.69 5.93 -51.89
C GLN A 81 -9.00 5.45 -53.16
N THR A 82 -8.88 4.14 -53.37
CA THR A 82 -8.69 3.49 -54.68
C THR A 82 -9.06 2.02 -54.49
N ASP A 83 -9.76 1.44 -55.48
CA ASP A 83 -10.16 0.03 -55.57
C ASP A 83 -11.41 -0.44 -54.81
N ALA A 84 -12.60 0.01 -55.27
CA ALA A 84 -13.82 -0.83 -55.30
C ALA A 84 -14.91 -0.25 -56.24
N ARG A 85 -14.59 -0.14 -57.54
CA ARG A 85 -15.56 -0.27 -58.66
C ARG A 85 -14.88 -1.22 -59.66
N PRO A 86 -15.34 -2.46 -59.76
CA PRO A 86 -16.34 -2.87 -60.78
C PRO A 86 -17.35 -3.89 -60.18
N ALA A 87 -18.50 -4.23 -60.73
CA ALA A 87 -19.14 -4.10 -62.03
C ALA A 87 -20.66 -3.95 -61.84
#